data_AF-A0A1J4UKQ8-F1
#
_entry.id   AF-A0A1J4UKQ8-F1
#
_cell.length_a   1.000
_cell.length_b   1.000
_cell.length_c   1.000
_cell.angle_alpha   90.00
_cell.angle_beta   90.00
_cell.angle_gamma   90.00
#
_symmetry.space_group_name_H-M   'P 1'
#
loop_
_entity.id
_entity.type
_entity.pdbx_description
1 polymer ?
#
loop_
_entity_poly.entity_id
_entity_poly.type
_entity_poly.pdbx_seq_one_letter_code
_entity_poly.pdbx_strand_id
1 'polypeptide(L)'
;MTDFLEVVEGSHTLNPKIFSLARLELLGVLVALGGDGATFTDFKVLDLSDGALHSNLKALKEMGYVNEDKVELNKKELTRYKVTRSGAEEFFRAKEWLKKFVEVF
;
A
#
# COMPACT_ATOMS: atom_id res chain seq x y z
N MET A 1 18.25 -22.18 -12.28
CA MET A 1 16.95 -22.65 -12.82
C MET A 1 15.91 -22.74 -11.71
N THR A 2 16.28 -23.27 -10.54
CA THR A 2 15.45 -23.29 -9.32
C THR A 2 14.99 -21.89 -8.88
N ASP A 3 15.90 -20.90 -8.83
CA ASP A 3 15.56 -19.54 -8.35
C ASP A 3 14.52 -18.82 -9.23
N PHE A 4 14.58 -19.03 -10.55
CA PHE A 4 13.57 -18.52 -11.49
C PHE A 4 12.19 -19.14 -11.21
N LEU A 5 12.13 -20.45 -11.00
CA LEU A 5 10.88 -21.15 -10.70
C LEU A 5 10.28 -20.66 -9.37
N GLU A 6 11.11 -20.44 -8.34
CA GLU A 6 10.66 -19.88 -7.06
C GLU A 6 10.03 -18.50 -7.21
N VAL A 7 10.60 -17.63 -8.05
CA VAL A 7 10.04 -16.30 -8.33
C VAL A 7 8.70 -16.41 -9.05
N VAL A 8 8.58 -17.29 -10.04
CA VAL A 8 7.32 -17.51 -10.78
C VAL A 8 6.25 -18.08 -9.85
N GLU A 9 6.55 -19.12 -9.08
CA GLU A 9 5.61 -19.73 -8.14
C GLU A 9 5.18 -18.76 -7.03
N GLY A 10 6.12 -17.98 -6.50
CA GLY A 10 5.83 -16.96 -5.48
C GLY A 10 4.83 -15.91 -5.96
N SER A 11 4.81 -15.59 -7.26
CA SER A 11 3.91 -14.59 -7.83
C SER A 11 2.42 -14.98 -7.70
N HIS A 12 2.11 -16.27 -7.66
CA HIS A 12 0.73 -16.77 -7.55
C HIS A 12 0.07 -16.46 -6.20
N THR A 13 0.87 -16.12 -5.19
CA THR A 13 0.39 -15.78 -3.84
C THR A 13 0.08 -14.30 -3.66
N LEU A 14 0.39 -13.48 -4.66
CA LEU A 14 0.25 -12.04 -4.60
C LEU A 14 -1.09 -11.59 -5.18
N ASN A 15 -1.60 -10.49 -4.67
CA ASN A 15 -2.65 -9.76 -5.35
C ASN A 15 -2.03 -8.91 -6.48
N PRO A 16 -2.25 -9.23 -7.76
CA PRO A 16 -1.66 -8.47 -8.86
C PRO A 16 -2.12 -7.00 -8.88
N LYS A 17 -3.27 -6.70 -8.27
CA LYS A 17 -3.76 -5.33 -8.11
C LYS A 17 -2.98 -4.54 -7.05
N ILE A 18 -1.94 -5.06 -6.40
CA ILE A 18 -1.07 -4.19 -5.58
C ILE A 18 0.02 -3.49 -6.42
N PHE A 19 0.38 -4.06 -7.57
CA PHE A 19 1.49 -3.59 -8.41
C PHE A 19 1.13 -2.35 -9.24
N SER A 20 1.02 -1.21 -8.56
CA SER A 20 1.21 0.13 -9.12
C SER A 20 2.12 0.88 -8.18
N LEU A 21 3.02 1.70 -8.72
CA LEU A 21 3.95 2.49 -7.92
C LEU A 21 3.20 3.29 -6.84
N ALA A 22 2.14 4.01 -7.22
CA ALA A 22 1.32 4.79 -6.30
C ALA A 22 0.72 3.94 -5.16
N ARG A 23 0.26 2.72 -5.43
CA ARG A 23 -0.32 1.84 -4.39
C ARG A 23 0.74 1.29 -3.45
N LEU A 24 1.90 0.92 -3.98
CA LEU A 24 3.03 0.44 -3.18
C LEU A 24 3.56 1.56 -2.28
N GLU A 25 3.67 2.79 -2.79
CA GLU A 25 4.08 3.96 -2.02
C GLU A 25 3.07 4.31 -0.93
N LEU A 26 1.77 4.41 -1.28
CA LEU A 26 0.71 4.71 -0.30
C LEU A 26 0.64 3.68 0.82
N LEU A 27 0.65 2.40 0.46
CA LEU A 27 0.61 1.32 1.44
C LEU A 27 1.91 1.26 2.25
N GLY A 28 3.05 1.56 1.64
CA GLY A 28 4.35 1.65 2.32
C GLY A 28 4.40 2.77 3.36
N VAL A 29 3.88 3.96 3.04
CA VAL A 29 3.71 5.06 4.01
C VAL A 29 2.83 4.63 5.17
N LEU A 30 1.69 4.01 4.89
CA LEU A 30 0.78 3.55 5.93
C LEU A 30 1.36 2.42 6.79
N VAL A 31 2.14 1.50 6.21
CA VAL A 31 2.87 0.47 6.96
C VAL A 31 3.91 1.09 7.87
N ALA A 32 4.64 2.11 7.40
CA ALA A 32 5.64 2.80 8.21
C ALA A 32 5.03 3.55 9.41
N LEU A 33 3.82 4.11 9.24
CA LEU A 33 3.08 4.81 10.29
C LEU A 33 2.25 3.87 11.18
N GLY A 34 1.97 2.65 10.71
CA GLY A 34 1.19 1.65 11.44
C GLY A 34 -0.19 2.16 11.86
N GLY A 35 -0.49 2.07 13.15
CA GLY A 35 -1.79 2.43 13.73
C GLY A 35 -2.09 3.93 13.74
N ASP A 36 -1.06 4.78 13.59
CA ASP A 36 -1.24 6.23 13.57
C ASP A 36 -1.91 6.69 12.28
N GLY A 37 -1.63 6.02 11.17
CA GLY A 37 -2.22 6.33 9.86
C GLY A 37 -1.77 7.67 9.28
N ALA A 38 -2.42 8.08 8.20
CA ALA A 38 -2.13 9.32 7.48
C ALA A 38 -3.42 9.97 6.98
N THR A 39 -3.43 11.30 6.91
CA THR A 39 -4.49 12.08 6.25
C THR A 39 -4.16 12.26 4.77
N PHE A 40 -5.15 12.73 4.00
CA PHE A 40 -4.96 13.02 2.57
C PHE A 40 -3.81 14.00 2.30
N THR A 41 -3.60 14.96 3.19
CA THR A 41 -2.53 15.98 3.06
C THR A 41 -1.15 15.36 3.27
N ASP A 42 -1.01 14.37 4.15
CA ASP A 42 0.27 13.71 4.42
C ASP A 42 0.79 12.97 3.18
N PHE A 43 -0.11 12.49 2.31
CA PHE A 43 0.25 11.83 1.05
C PHE A 43 0.69 12.78 -0.06
N LYS A 44 0.58 14.11 0.11
CA LYS A 44 1.00 15.07 -0.92
C LYS A 44 2.51 15.02 -1.20
N VAL A 45 3.30 14.45 -0.30
CA VAL A 45 4.74 14.21 -0.49
C VAL A 45 5.04 13.23 -1.63
N LEU A 46 4.06 12.41 -2.04
CA LEU A 46 4.21 11.41 -3.11
C LEU A 46 4.07 11.98 -4.53
N ASP A 47 3.89 13.30 -4.68
CA ASP A 47 3.71 14.00 -5.97
C ASP A 47 2.59 13.39 -6.86
N LEU A 48 1.56 12.83 -6.22
CA LEU A 48 0.38 12.31 -6.91
C LEU A 48 -0.68 13.41 -7.05
N SER A 49 -1.32 13.47 -8.23
CA SER A 49 -2.52 14.29 -8.40
C SER A 49 -3.64 13.83 -7.46
N ASP A 50 -4.55 14.75 -7.11
CA ASP A 50 -5.66 14.45 -6.21
C ASP A 50 -6.53 13.30 -6.72
N GLY A 51 -6.75 13.21 -8.03
CA GLY A 51 -7.46 12.11 -8.67
C GLY A 51 -6.72 10.79 -8.56
N ALA A 52 -5.39 10.79 -8.76
CA ALA A 52 -4.57 9.60 -8.59
C ALA A 52 -4.57 9.13 -7.13
N LEU A 53 -4.39 10.05 -6.18
CA LEU A 53 -4.41 9.72 -4.75
C LEU A 53 -5.77 9.14 -4.33
N HIS A 54 -6.87 9.80 -4.73
CA HIS A 54 -8.22 9.35 -4.40
C HIS A 54 -8.52 7.95 -4.97
N SER A 55 -8.25 7.74 -6.26
CA SER A 55 -8.52 6.47 -6.93
C SER A 55 -7.68 5.31 -6.36
N ASN A 56 -6.41 5.54 -6.03
CA ASN A 56 -5.55 4.50 -5.45
C ASN A 56 -5.92 4.19 -3.99
N LEU A 57 -6.24 5.19 -3.16
CA LEU A 57 -6.76 4.95 -1.80
C LEU A 57 -8.09 4.19 -1.83
N LYS A 58 -8.99 4.54 -2.77
CA LYS A 58 -10.25 3.81 -2.98
C LYS A 58 -9.98 2.34 -3.35
N ALA A 59 -9.09 2.08 -4.30
CA ALA A 59 -8.72 0.71 -4.67
C ALA A 59 -8.12 -0.08 -3.51
N LEU A 60 -7.24 0.54 -2.71
CA LEU A 60 -6.66 -0.09 -1.52
C LEU A 60 -7.73 -0.43 -0.46
N LYS A 61 -8.73 0.43 -0.29
CA LYS A 61 -9.89 0.15 0.58
C LYS A 61 -10.76 -0.98 0.05
N GLU A 62 -11.05 -1.01 -1.25
CA GLU A 62 -11.84 -2.07 -1.90
C GLU A 62 -11.12 -3.44 -1.81
N MET A 63 -9.79 -3.46 -1.78
CA MET A 63 -8.99 -4.65 -1.51
C MET A 63 -8.93 -5.03 -0.02
N GLY A 64 -9.47 -4.19 0.87
CA GLY A 64 -9.44 -4.39 2.32
C GLY A 64 -8.07 -4.13 2.95
N TYR A 65 -7.15 -3.47 2.26
CA TYR A 65 -5.78 -3.19 2.72
C TYR A 65 -5.66 -1.90 3.53
N VAL A 66 -6.63 -1.01 3.36
CA VAL A 66 -6.71 0.27 4.06
C VAL A 66 -8.12 0.44 4.61
N ASN A 67 -8.22 0.95 5.83
CA ASN A 67 -9.47 1.45 6.38
C ASN A 67 -9.39 2.97 6.55
N GLU A 68 -10.52 3.61 6.82
CA GLU A 68 -10.55 5.04 7.15
C GLU A 68 -11.38 5.29 8.40
N ASP A 69 -10.97 6.28 9.17
CA ASP A 69 -11.72 6.84 10.28
C ASP A 69 -11.72 8.38 10.22
N LYS A 70 -12.58 8.99 11.04
CA LYS A 70 -12.62 10.43 11.23
C LYS A 70 -11.76 10.80 12.43
N VAL A 71 -10.95 11.85 12.25
CA VAL A 71 -10.18 12.46 13.34
C VAL A 71 -10.41 13.95 13.36
N GLU A 72 -10.45 14.52 14.56
CA GLU A 72 -10.48 15.96 14.73
C GLU A 72 -9.05 16.48 14.91
N LEU A 73 -8.63 17.39 14.02
CA LEU A 73 -7.35 18.08 14.09
C LEU A 73 -7.59 19.57 13.90
N ASN A 74 -7.17 20.39 14.87
CA ASN A 74 -7.34 21.85 14.82
C ASN A 74 -8.79 22.29 14.56
N LYS A 75 -9.78 21.66 15.22
CA LYS A 75 -11.22 21.92 15.05
C LYS A 75 -11.75 21.61 13.64
N LYS A 76 -11.01 20.85 12.83
CA LYS A 76 -11.44 20.35 11.53
C LYS A 76 -11.51 18.83 11.59
N GLU A 77 -12.62 18.28 11.11
CA GLU A 77 -12.73 16.83 10.90
C GLU A 77 -11.98 16.45 9.62
N LEU A 78 -11.03 15.53 9.74
CA LEU A 78 -10.26 14.98 8.64
C LEU A 78 -10.52 13.48 8.51
N THR A 79 -10.42 12.98 7.28
CA THR A 79 -10.35 11.54 7.04
C THR A 79 -8.92 11.08 7.24
N ARG A 80 -8.74 10.06 8.07
CA ARG A 80 -7.46 9.40 8.30
C ARG A 80 -7.54 7.98 7.80
N TYR A 81 -6.52 7.57 7.06
CA TYR A 81 -6.36 6.25 6.48
C TYR A 81 -5.37 5.45 7.32
N LYS A 82 -5.65 4.17 7.57
CA LYS A 82 -4.70 3.26 8.25
C LYS A 82 -4.58 1.97 7.49
N VAL A 83 -3.39 1.38 7.55
CA VAL A 83 -3.17 0.04 7.03
C VAL A 83 -3.94 -0.98 7.87
N THR A 84 -4.58 -1.93 7.21
CA THR A 84 -5.16 -3.10 7.90
C THR A 84 -4.10 -4.18 8.07
N ARG A 85 -4.38 -5.19 8.89
CA ARG A 85 -3.49 -6.36 9.00
C ARG A 85 -3.24 -7.03 7.65
N SER A 86 -4.29 -7.26 6.86
CA SER A 86 -4.17 -7.88 5.53
C SER A 86 -3.39 -7.00 4.55
N GLY A 87 -3.53 -5.67 4.65
CA GLY A 87 -2.74 -4.73 3.85
C GLY A 87 -1.25 -4.78 4.18
N ALA A 88 -0.89 -4.81 5.46
CA ALA A 88 0.50 -4.94 5.88
C ALA A 88 1.10 -6.28 5.41
N GLU A 89 0.37 -7.38 5.60
CA GLU A 89 0.79 -8.71 5.14
C GLU A 89 1.00 -8.75 3.61
N GLU A 90 0.11 -8.14 2.83
CA GLU A 90 0.27 -8.06 1.37
C GLU A 90 1.48 -7.21 0.97
N PHE A 91 1.68 -6.06 1.64
CA PHE A 91 2.84 -5.20 1.38
C PHE A 91 4.15 -5.96 1.61
N PHE A 92 4.27 -6.70 2.71
CA PHE A 92 5.47 -7.49 2.99
C PHE A 92 5.65 -8.65 2.01
N ARG A 93 4.57 -9.34 1.61
CA ARG A 93 4.64 -10.37 0.55
C ARG A 93 5.13 -9.79 -0.77
N ALA A 94 4.56 -8.67 -1.21
CA ALA A 94 4.96 -8.00 -2.45
C ALA A 94 6.42 -7.52 -2.39
N LYS A 95 6.84 -6.94 -1.26
CA LYS A 95 8.23 -6.49 -1.04
C LYS A 95 9.23 -7.65 -1.12
N GLU A 96 8.97 -8.76 -0.44
CA GLU A 96 9.87 -9.91 -0.44
C GLU A 96 9.90 -10.59 -1.82
N TRP A 97 8.78 -10.65 -2.53
CA TRP A 97 8.78 -11.10 -3.91
C TRP A 97 9.58 -10.18 -4.85
N LEU A 98 9.42 -8.86 -4.73
CA LEU A 98 10.17 -7.89 -5.55
C LEU A 98 11.68 -7.97 -5.32
N LYS A 99 12.12 -8.17 -4.07
CA LYS A 99 13.55 -8.41 -3.76
C LYS A 99 14.08 -9.62 -4.51
N LYS A 100 13.41 -10.77 -4.38
CA LYS A 100 13.80 -11.99 -5.09
C LYS A 100 13.78 -11.82 -6.60
N PHE A 101 12.77 -11.10 -7.12
CA PHE A 101 12.67 -10.80 -8.54
C PHE A 101 13.90 -10.04 -9.05
N VAL A 102 14.33 -8.99 -8.35
CA VAL A 102 15.53 -8.18 -8.69
C VAL A 102 16.84 -8.94 -8.45
N GLU A 103 16.88 -9.91 -7.55
CA GLU A 103 18.06 -10.76 -7.35
C GLU A 103 18.25 -11.76 -8.50
N VAL A 104 17.15 -12.21 -9.12
CA VAL A 104 17.16 -13.20 -10.21
C VAL A 104 17.30 -12.55 -11.59
N PHE A 105 16.74 -11.35 -11.79
CA PHE A 105 16.70 -10.63 -13.08
C PHE A 105 17.42 -9.28 -13.00
#